data_AF-D9ILX2-F1
#
_entry.id   AF-D9ILX2-F1
#
_cell.length_a   1.000
_cell.length_b   1.000
_cell.length_c   1.000
_cell.angle_alpha   90.00
_cell.angle_beta   90.00
_cell.angle_gamma   90.00
#
_symmetry.space_group_name_H-M   'P 1'
#
loop_
_entity.id
_entity.type
_entity.pdbx_description
1 polymer ?
#
loop_
_entity_poly.entity_id
_entity_poly.type
_entity_poly.pdbx_seq_one_letter_code
_entity_poly.pdbx_strand_id
1 'polypeptide(L)'
;MVGLRRAKTVLLVLVVVISNTIADGAPLDRGPKGSVAAAPLGATVPGGGNAAAPVGAATTAPAGAKGSPAAAPVGATAPAAAAGGLAAAPAGAAGAAGSLDVKAAGAKGDGTTDDTAAFTAVWKTACEAPGPSTITVPKGDYLVNNIEFLGPCKGPVTFEMSGNMKAPATVAAVKPNSGWVDFTNLADFTLNGNGAIFDGQGSLAWKANDCAKTGKCNSLPINIRFTGLTNSKIIGITSTNSKLFHMNVLNCKNVTLENIGIDAPPESLNTDGIHIGRSVGVNLIGAKVKTGDDCVSIGDGTENLIVENVECGPGHGIAVGSLGRYPNEQPVRGVTVRKCLIKNTSNGVRIKTWPGSPPGIASNIIFEDITMDNVSTPILIDQEYCPYADCKAGVPSKVKLSDVTFKNIKGTSATKTAVKLICSVGTPCTNVALANINLVHNGPEGPAVGACANMKPVLTGQMIPPACTEIAKPGP
;
A
#
# COMPACT_ATOMS: atom_id res chain seq x y z
N MET A 1 -52.20 48.35 -24.92
CA MET A 1 -50.74 48.12 -24.83
C MET A 1 -50.39 47.98 -23.36
N VAL A 2 -49.87 46.81 -22.95
CA VAL A 2 -48.83 46.58 -21.93
C VAL A 2 -48.63 45.06 -21.90
N GLY A 3 -47.54 44.60 -22.53
CA GLY A 3 -46.88 43.34 -22.18
C GLY A 3 -46.13 43.53 -20.85
N LEU A 4 -45.56 42.54 -20.19
CA LEU A 4 -45.04 41.27 -20.66
C LEU A 4 -44.85 40.37 -19.44
N ARG A 5 -45.03 39.08 -19.66
CA ARG A 5 -44.88 37.96 -18.73
C ARG A 5 -43.46 37.86 -18.14
N ARG A 6 -43.37 37.41 -16.88
CA ARG A 6 -42.38 36.41 -16.45
C ARG A 6 -43.03 35.44 -15.45
N ALA A 7 -43.31 34.23 -15.94
CA ALA A 7 -43.69 33.08 -15.11
C ALA A 7 -42.42 32.49 -14.50
N LYS A 8 -42.43 32.27 -13.17
CA LYS A 8 -41.50 31.38 -12.48
C LYS A 8 -42.17 30.01 -12.39
N THR A 9 -41.70 29.06 -13.19
CA THR A 9 -42.04 27.65 -13.04
C THR A 9 -41.25 27.11 -11.85
N VAL A 10 -41.96 26.74 -10.79
CA VAL A 10 -41.42 25.94 -9.68
C VAL A 10 -41.45 24.48 -10.14
N LEU A 11 -40.28 23.90 -10.38
CA LEU A 11 -40.14 22.47 -10.66
C LEU A 11 -40.16 21.72 -9.32
N LEU A 12 -41.32 21.18 -8.97
CA LEU A 12 -41.51 20.25 -7.87
C LEU A 12 -40.94 18.89 -8.30
N VAL A 13 -39.73 18.54 -7.84
CA VAL A 13 -39.19 17.18 -8.04
C VAL A 13 -39.83 16.27 -6.99
N LEU A 14 -40.85 15.54 -7.43
CA LEU A 14 -41.49 14.45 -6.71
C LEU A 14 -40.50 13.26 -6.68
N VAL A 15 -39.84 13.03 -5.55
CA VAL A 15 -39.08 11.78 -5.34
C VAL A 15 -40.09 10.70 -4.98
N VAL A 16 -40.42 9.85 -5.97
CA VAL A 16 -41.16 8.62 -5.75
C VAL A 16 -40.22 7.62 -5.10
N VAL A 17 -40.42 7.37 -3.80
CA VAL A 17 -39.83 6.24 -3.09
C VAL A 17 -40.62 5.00 -3.51
N ILE A 18 -40.03 4.15 -4.36
CA ILE A 18 -40.57 2.81 -4.61
C ILE A 18 -40.08 1.93 -3.45
N SER A 19 -40.95 1.72 -2.47
CA SER A 19 -40.83 0.65 -1.49
C SER A 19 -41.15 -0.68 -2.16
N ASN A 20 -40.15 -1.56 -2.31
CA ASN A 20 -40.41 -2.98 -2.57
C ASN A 20 -40.45 -3.73 -1.23
N THR A 21 -41.66 -3.90 -0.71
CA THR A 21 -42.03 -4.97 0.21
C THR A 21 -42.16 -6.28 -0.57
N ILE A 22 -41.36 -7.29 -0.22
CA ILE A 22 -41.71 -8.70 -0.45
C ILE A 22 -41.62 -9.39 0.91
N ALA A 23 -42.77 -9.84 1.40
CA ALA A 23 -42.92 -10.67 2.57
C ALA A 23 -43.07 -12.15 2.16
N ASP A 24 -42.45 -13.00 2.97
CA ASP A 24 -42.78 -14.38 3.34
C ASP A 24 -42.80 -15.52 2.29
N GLY A 25 -41.81 -16.41 2.45
CA GLY A 25 -41.79 -17.78 1.94
C GLY A 25 -40.81 -18.63 2.76
N ALA A 26 -41.35 -19.59 3.50
CA ALA A 26 -40.78 -20.41 4.58
C ALA A 26 -39.65 -21.40 4.16
N PRO A 27 -38.99 -22.10 5.13
CA PRO A 27 -37.64 -22.67 4.98
C PRO A 27 -37.63 -24.09 4.39
N LEU A 28 -36.54 -24.42 3.67
CA LEU A 28 -36.24 -25.80 3.27
C LEU A 28 -35.44 -26.50 4.36
N ASP A 29 -36.17 -27.21 5.21
CA ASP A 29 -35.69 -28.31 6.04
C ASP A 29 -35.47 -29.56 5.16
N ARG A 30 -34.29 -30.18 5.28
CA ARG A 30 -34.08 -31.59 4.91
C ARG A 30 -33.14 -32.25 5.92
N GLY A 31 -33.69 -32.57 7.08
CA GLY A 31 -33.33 -33.77 7.86
C GLY A 31 -33.89 -35.07 7.24
N PRO A 32 -33.72 -36.24 7.90
CA PRO A 32 -32.75 -37.26 7.49
C PRO A 32 -33.38 -38.56 6.95
N LYS A 33 -32.55 -39.41 6.33
CA LYS A 33 -32.80 -40.86 6.27
C LYS A 33 -31.59 -41.62 6.79
N GLY A 34 -31.71 -42.14 8.02
CA GLY A 34 -31.01 -43.35 8.45
C GLY A 34 -31.54 -44.53 7.64
N SER A 35 -30.78 -45.59 7.42
CA SER A 35 -30.53 -46.68 8.37
C SER A 35 -30.08 -47.89 7.50
N VAL A 36 -29.41 -48.97 7.91
CA VAL A 36 -29.19 -49.63 9.21
C VAL A 36 -27.93 -50.52 9.05
N ALA A 37 -27.20 -50.72 10.15
CA ALA A 37 -26.57 -51.98 10.63
C ALA A 37 -25.51 -52.72 9.78
N ALA A 38 -24.54 -53.43 10.34
CA ALA A 38 -23.97 -53.61 11.69
C ALA A 38 -22.73 -54.52 11.48
N ALA A 39 -21.53 -54.13 11.91
CA ALA A 39 -20.78 -54.72 13.04
C ALA A 39 -20.04 -56.06 12.71
N PRO A 40 -19.17 -56.61 13.58
CA PRO A 40 -17.83 -56.10 13.90
C PRO A 40 -16.74 -57.23 14.00
N LEU A 41 -15.53 -56.86 14.48
CA LEU A 41 -14.43 -57.73 15.00
C LEU A 41 -13.69 -58.53 13.90
N GLY A 42 -12.38 -58.77 13.90
CA GLY A 42 -11.26 -58.61 14.84
C GLY A 42 -10.14 -59.55 14.34
N ALA A 43 -8.90 -59.29 14.79
CA ALA A 43 -7.76 -60.22 14.86
C ALA A 43 -6.81 -60.43 13.65
N THR A 44 -5.52 -60.23 13.98
CA THR A 44 -4.32 -61.04 13.67
C THR A 44 -3.52 -60.87 12.36
N VAL A 45 -2.28 -60.37 12.56
CA VAL A 45 -0.99 -60.60 11.85
C VAL A 45 -0.58 -62.09 12.07
N PRO A 46 0.23 -62.84 11.26
CA PRO A 46 1.50 -62.40 10.66
C PRO A 46 2.00 -63.06 9.33
N GLY A 47 3.07 -62.49 8.76
CA GLY A 47 4.23 -63.28 8.28
C GLY A 47 4.55 -63.32 6.79
N GLY A 48 5.70 -62.71 6.43
CA GLY A 48 6.79 -63.40 5.71
C GLY A 48 6.88 -63.33 4.19
N GLY A 49 8.07 -62.92 3.69
CA GLY A 49 8.78 -63.69 2.66
C GLY A 49 9.01 -63.08 1.27
N ASN A 50 10.10 -62.32 1.13
CA ASN A 50 11.16 -62.31 0.10
C ASN A 50 10.93 -62.48 -1.43
N ALA A 51 11.83 -61.75 -2.14
CA ALA A 51 12.39 -61.92 -3.50
C ALA A 51 11.58 -61.30 -4.66
N ALA A 52 12.14 -60.62 -5.66
CA ALA A 52 13.51 -60.44 -6.14
C ALA A 52 13.65 -59.13 -6.95
N ALA A 53 14.88 -58.62 -7.07
CA ALA A 53 15.33 -57.63 -8.08
C ALA A 53 15.49 -58.34 -9.46
N PRO A 54 15.77 -57.69 -10.63
CA PRO A 54 16.85 -56.69 -10.78
C PRO A 54 16.80 -55.61 -11.91
N VAL A 55 17.80 -54.71 -11.82
CA VAL A 55 18.60 -53.92 -12.82
C VAL A 55 18.05 -52.89 -13.84
N GLY A 56 18.74 -51.72 -13.83
CA GLY A 56 19.03 -50.81 -14.97
C GLY A 56 19.09 -49.31 -14.59
N ALA A 57 20.18 -48.77 -14.02
CA ALA A 57 21.23 -47.91 -14.64
C ALA A 57 20.70 -46.67 -15.43
N ALA A 58 21.16 -45.41 -15.33
CA ALA A 58 22.45 -44.87 -14.92
C ALA A 58 22.39 -43.36 -14.52
N THR A 59 23.46 -42.96 -13.82
CA THR A 59 24.10 -41.67 -13.45
C THR A 59 23.82 -40.39 -14.29
N THR A 60 23.85 -39.18 -13.71
CA THR A 60 25.06 -38.36 -13.48
C THR A 60 24.79 -37.12 -12.58
N ALA A 61 25.81 -36.73 -11.79
CA ALA A 61 25.89 -35.50 -10.96
C ALA A 61 26.62 -34.36 -11.71
N PRO A 62 26.75 -33.14 -11.13
CA PRO A 62 28.02 -32.82 -10.47
C PRO A 62 27.94 -31.94 -9.21
N ALA A 63 29.06 -31.93 -8.47
CA ALA A 63 29.38 -31.17 -7.27
C ALA A 63 30.37 -30.02 -7.56
N GLY A 64 30.50 -29.06 -6.64
CA GLY A 64 31.64 -28.12 -6.60
C GLY A 64 31.49 -26.96 -5.61
N ALA A 65 32.14 -27.06 -4.44
CA ALA A 65 32.32 -26.00 -3.45
C ALA A 65 33.81 -25.94 -3.02
N LYS A 66 34.34 -24.73 -2.78
CA LYS A 66 35.56 -24.31 -2.04
C LYS A 66 35.79 -22.81 -2.34
N GLY A 67 36.17 -21.89 -1.47
CA GLY A 67 36.54 -21.86 -0.05
C GLY A 67 36.89 -20.40 0.34
N SER A 68 36.82 -20.06 1.62
CA SER A 68 37.27 -18.78 2.20
C SER A 68 38.79 -18.76 2.46
N PRO A 69 39.37 -17.58 2.77
CA PRO A 69 40.30 -17.53 3.89
C PRO A 69 40.15 -16.33 4.85
N ALA A 70 40.88 -16.44 5.97
CA ALA A 70 40.78 -15.76 7.25
C ALA A 70 41.66 -14.49 7.40
N ALA A 71 41.65 -13.90 8.61
CA ALA A 71 42.22 -12.60 8.97
C ALA A 71 43.54 -12.61 9.78
N ALA A 72 44.23 -11.45 9.73
CA ALA A 72 45.16 -10.79 10.70
C ALA A 72 46.68 -11.15 10.70
N PRO A 73 47.63 -10.35 11.25
CA PRO A 73 47.60 -8.99 11.88
C PRO A 73 48.78 -7.99 11.54
N VAL A 74 48.71 -6.77 12.13
CA VAL A 74 49.74 -5.75 12.54
C VAL A 74 50.82 -5.14 11.61
N GLY A 75 50.92 -3.79 11.64
CA GLY A 75 52.18 -3.11 12.03
C GLY A 75 52.90 -2.17 11.04
N ALA A 76 52.91 -0.86 11.40
CA ALA A 76 54.03 0.09 11.31
C ALA A 76 54.27 1.00 10.07
N THR A 77 54.38 2.29 10.43
CA THR A 77 55.21 3.39 9.90
C THR A 77 54.82 4.12 8.60
N ALA A 78 54.49 5.40 8.79
CA ALA A 78 54.49 6.45 7.77
C ALA A 78 55.92 6.90 7.43
N PRO A 79 56.12 7.47 6.23
CA PRO A 79 57.00 8.62 6.10
C PRO A 79 56.25 9.84 5.53
N ALA A 80 56.67 11.00 6.02
CA ALA A 80 56.29 12.32 5.53
C ALA A 80 57.12 12.74 4.31
N ALA A 81 56.67 13.83 3.68
CA ALA A 81 57.24 14.61 2.57
C ALA A 81 56.86 14.11 1.15
N ALA A 82 56.53 14.96 0.17
CA ALA A 82 56.82 16.38 0.01
C ALA A 82 55.68 17.10 -0.74
N ALA A 83 55.54 18.39 -0.45
CA ALA A 83 54.72 19.32 -1.20
C ALA A 83 55.26 19.48 -2.63
N GLY A 84 54.40 19.20 -3.61
CA GLY A 84 54.63 19.48 -5.03
C GLY A 84 53.33 19.97 -5.63
N GLY A 85 53.23 21.29 -5.82
CA GLY A 85 52.06 21.93 -6.41
C GLY A 85 51.84 21.46 -7.84
N LEU A 86 50.72 20.77 -8.06
CA LEU A 86 50.08 20.68 -9.36
C LEU A 86 48.93 21.68 -9.32
N ALA A 87 49.08 22.76 -10.10
CA ALA A 87 48.03 23.73 -10.32
C ALA A 87 46.76 22.97 -10.74
N ALA A 88 45.73 23.04 -9.90
CA ALA A 88 44.40 22.61 -10.28
C ALA A 88 44.00 23.46 -11.49
N ALA A 89 43.81 22.80 -12.63
CA ALA A 89 43.06 23.38 -13.72
C ALA A 89 41.72 23.87 -13.15
N PRO A 90 41.20 25.04 -13.57
CA PRO A 90 39.93 25.51 -13.07
C PRO A 90 38.91 24.41 -13.30
N ALA A 91 38.19 24.02 -12.25
CA ALA A 91 37.04 23.15 -12.35
C ALA A 91 36.11 23.80 -13.37
N GLY A 92 36.13 23.28 -14.61
CA GLY A 92 35.19 23.69 -15.64
C GLY A 92 33.81 23.49 -15.06
N ALA A 93 32.99 24.54 -15.08
CA ALA A 93 31.61 24.49 -14.63
C ALA A 93 30.99 23.19 -15.16
N ALA A 94 30.63 22.27 -14.26
CA ALA A 94 29.98 21.03 -14.62
C ALA A 94 28.77 21.40 -15.49
N GLY A 95 28.74 20.93 -16.74
CA GLY A 95 27.74 21.32 -17.71
C GLY A 95 26.34 20.93 -17.23
N ALA A 96 25.64 21.87 -16.61
CA ALA A 96 24.20 21.74 -16.39
C ALA A 96 23.51 21.68 -17.75
N ALA A 97 22.53 20.79 -17.93
CA ALA A 97 21.72 20.81 -19.14
C ALA A 97 20.82 22.07 -19.22
N GLY A 98 20.65 22.78 -18.11
CA GLY A 98 19.70 23.88 -18.01
C GLY A 98 18.25 23.39 -17.96
N SER A 99 17.33 24.23 -18.41
CA SER A 99 15.89 23.92 -18.48
C SER A 99 15.56 23.23 -19.80
N LEU A 100 15.00 22.01 -19.73
CA LEU A 100 14.60 21.19 -20.86
C LEU A 100 13.08 21.12 -20.95
N ASP A 101 12.49 21.73 -21.98
CA ASP A 101 11.04 21.80 -22.18
C ASP A 101 10.53 20.64 -23.05
N VAL A 102 9.58 19.87 -22.55
CA VAL A 102 8.96 18.75 -23.29
C VAL A 102 8.26 19.20 -24.57
N LYS A 103 7.69 20.41 -24.63
CA LYS A 103 7.09 20.97 -25.86
C LYS A 103 8.15 21.35 -26.88
N ALA A 104 9.29 21.87 -26.43
CA ALA A 104 10.43 22.12 -27.32
C ALA A 104 10.99 20.81 -27.92
N ALA A 105 10.84 19.69 -27.21
CA ALA A 105 11.14 18.34 -27.70
C ALA A 105 10.01 17.70 -28.53
N GLY A 106 8.93 18.43 -28.81
CA GLY A 106 7.86 18.02 -29.73
C GLY A 106 6.56 17.56 -29.09
N ALA A 107 6.46 17.53 -27.75
CA ALA A 107 5.21 17.20 -27.06
C ALA A 107 4.09 18.19 -27.44
N LYS A 108 2.89 17.69 -27.67
CA LYS A 108 1.71 18.49 -28.03
C LYS A 108 0.94 18.94 -26.80
N GLY A 109 0.72 18.05 -25.83
CA GLY A 109 -0.09 18.34 -24.64
C GLY A 109 -1.56 18.62 -24.96
N ASP A 110 -2.11 17.96 -25.99
CA ASP A 110 -3.50 18.09 -26.48
C ASP A 110 -4.46 16.99 -25.98
N GLY A 111 -3.94 16.05 -25.19
CA GLY A 111 -4.67 14.93 -24.58
C GLY A 111 -4.96 13.76 -25.52
N THR A 112 -4.47 13.80 -26.76
CA THR A 112 -4.77 12.80 -27.81
C THR A 112 -3.54 12.35 -28.59
N THR A 113 -2.55 13.21 -28.79
CA THR A 113 -1.27 12.87 -29.42
C THR A 113 -0.38 12.15 -28.40
N ASP A 114 0.25 11.04 -28.81
CA ASP A 114 1.22 10.33 -27.97
C ASP A 114 2.51 11.16 -27.80
N ASP A 115 2.71 11.68 -26.60
CA ASP A 115 3.83 12.52 -26.23
C ASP A 115 5.01 11.73 -25.62
N THR A 116 4.91 10.40 -25.53
CA THR A 116 5.91 9.53 -24.86
C THR A 116 7.33 9.75 -25.37
N ALA A 117 7.50 9.91 -26.68
CA ALA A 117 8.82 10.09 -27.31
C ALA A 117 9.49 11.40 -26.86
N ALA A 118 8.73 12.49 -26.73
CA ALA A 118 9.26 13.78 -26.30
C ALA A 118 9.73 13.75 -24.84
N PHE A 119 8.93 13.15 -23.94
CA PHE A 119 9.32 12.96 -22.54
C PHE A 119 10.57 12.09 -22.40
N THR A 120 10.64 10.99 -23.17
CA THR A 120 11.80 10.07 -23.15
C THR A 120 13.08 10.77 -23.61
N ALA A 121 13.01 11.57 -24.67
CA ALA A 121 14.16 12.30 -25.21
C ALA A 121 14.69 13.35 -24.22
N VAL A 122 13.78 14.11 -23.60
CA VAL A 122 14.13 15.11 -22.58
C VAL A 122 14.74 14.45 -21.34
N TRP A 123 14.12 13.37 -20.85
CA TRP A 123 14.65 12.63 -19.71
C TRP A 123 16.08 12.13 -19.94
N LYS A 124 16.33 11.49 -21.09
CA LYS A 124 17.66 10.99 -21.43
C LYS A 124 18.70 12.11 -21.37
N THR A 125 18.39 13.25 -21.98
CA THR A 125 19.28 14.43 -21.99
C THR A 125 19.54 14.94 -20.58
N ALA A 126 18.50 15.08 -19.75
CA ALA A 126 18.62 15.54 -18.37
C ALA A 126 19.48 14.60 -17.52
N CYS A 127 19.27 13.29 -17.66
CA CYS A 127 19.88 12.26 -16.84
C CYS A 127 21.36 12.02 -17.21
N GLU A 128 21.74 12.26 -18.46
CA GLU A 128 23.13 12.15 -18.93
C GLU A 128 23.99 13.38 -18.62
N ALA A 129 23.37 14.48 -18.16
CA ALA A 129 24.05 15.73 -17.83
C ALA A 129 24.85 15.60 -16.53
N PRO A 130 26.12 16.06 -16.50
CA PRO A 130 26.97 15.97 -15.30
C PRO A 130 26.61 16.96 -14.20
N GLY A 131 25.82 18.00 -14.51
CA GLY A 131 25.32 18.99 -13.56
C GLY A 131 23.81 18.87 -13.33
N PRO A 132 23.23 19.74 -12.48
CA PRO A 132 21.79 19.79 -12.26
C PRO A 132 21.01 20.04 -13.55
N SER A 133 19.90 19.33 -13.72
CA SER A 133 18.99 19.46 -14.86
C SER A 133 17.57 19.77 -14.37
N THR A 134 16.86 20.65 -15.08
CA THR A 134 15.43 20.89 -14.84
C THR A 134 14.65 20.50 -16.08
N ILE A 135 13.65 19.64 -15.92
CA ILE A 135 12.68 19.30 -16.98
C ILE A 135 11.41 20.10 -16.70
N THR A 136 10.98 20.93 -17.64
CA THR A 136 9.73 21.67 -17.54
C THR A 136 8.64 20.98 -18.34
N VAL A 137 7.50 20.77 -17.70
CA VAL A 137 6.27 20.26 -18.32
C VAL A 137 5.21 21.37 -18.27
N PRO A 138 5.15 22.25 -19.29
CA PRO A 138 4.19 23.35 -19.31
C PRO A 138 2.74 22.85 -19.26
N LYS A 139 1.80 23.74 -18.97
CA LYS A 139 0.37 23.40 -18.97
C LYS A 139 -0.07 22.75 -20.29
N GLY A 140 -0.85 21.67 -20.16
CA GLY A 140 -1.35 20.82 -21.23
C GLY A 140 -1.80 19.48 -20.65
N ASP A 141 -2.45 18.66 -21.47
CA ASP A 141 -2.77 17.28 -21.13
C ASP A 141 -1.93 16.36 -22.02
N TYR A 142 -0.96 15.66 -21.46
CA TYR A 142 -0.01 14.85 -22.22
C TYR A 142 -0.46 13.39 -22.18
N LEU A 143 -0.98 12.90 -23.30
CA LEU A 143 -1.23 11.47 -23.44
C LEU A 143 0.13 10.78 -23.55
N VAL A 144 0.44 9.90 -22.60
CA VAL A 144 1.64 9.08 -22.68
C VAL A 144 1.29 7.61 -22.47
N ASN A 145 1.95 6.74 -23.23
CA ASN A 145 1.94 5.31 -22.98
C ASN A 145 2.77 4.98 -21.73
N ASN A 146 2.98 3.69 -21.44
CA ASN A 146 3.88 3.32 -20.36
C ASN A 146 5.27 3.93 -20.58
N ILE A 147 5.78 4.63 -19.56
CA ILE A 147 7.06 5.34 -19.60
C ILE A 147 7.84 5.09 -18.32
N GLU A 148 9.15 4.93 -18.47
CA GLU A 148 10.09 4.77 -17.36
C GLU A 148 11.16 5.86 -17.42
N PHE A 149 11.23 6.64 -16.34
CA PHE A 149 12.29 7.60 -16.05
C PHE A 149 13.38 6.89 -15.25
N LEU A 150 14.27 6.21 -15.99
CA LEU A 150 15.32 5.36 -15.44
C LEU A 150 16.63 6.12 -15.17
N GLY A 151 17.23 5.89 -14.01
CA GLY A 151 18.60 6.26 -13.66
C GLY A 151 19.56 5.04 -13.56
N PRO A 152 20.76 5.20 -12.96
CA PRO A 152 21.22 6.40 -12.27
C PRO A 152 21.54 7.54 -13.22
N CYS A 153 21.21 8.77 -12.79
CA CYS A 153 21.58 9.99 -13.51
C CYS A 153 22.96 10.49 -13.07
N LYS A 154 23.67 11.19 -13.95
CA LYS A 154 25.00 11.74 -13.65
C LYS A 154 24.96 12.99 -12.76
N GLY A 155 23.79 13.63 -12.66
CA GLY A 155 23.53 14.77 -11.79
C GLY A 155 22.09 14.79 -11.29
N PRO A 156 21.76 15.70 -10.34
CA PRO A 156 20.40 15.87 -9.83
C PRO A 156 19.42 16.28 -10.94
N VAL A 157 18.20 15.75 -10.88
CA VAL A 157 17.14 16.09 -11.84
C VAL A 157 15.92 16.62 -11.09
N THR A 158 15.43 17.78 -11.53
CA THR A 158 14.17 18.38 -11.08
C THR A 158 13.13 18.30 -12.19
N PHE A 159 11.95 17.75 -11.89
CA PHE A 159 10.75 17.84 -12.72
C PHE A 159 9.88 18.99 -12.23
N GLU A 160 9.71 20.02 -13.07
CA GLU A 160 8.77 21.11 -12.85
C GLU A 160 7.51 20.88 -13.69
N MET A 161 6.51 20.29 -13.08
CA MET A 161 5.27 19.93 -13.74
C MET A 161 4.20 20.99 -13.51
N SER A 162 3.57 21.45 -14.59
CA SER A 162 2.35 22.28 -14.58
C SER A 162 1.28 21.72 -15.51
N GLY A 163 1.61 20.72 -16.32
CA GLY A 163 0.66 19.97 -17.15
C GLY A 163 0.36 18.60 -16.58
N ASN A 164 -0.76 18.04 -17.02
CA ASN A 164 -1.27 16.75 -16.58
C ASN A 164 -0.72 15.64 -17.47
N MET A 165 -0.49 14.46 -16.92
CA MET A 165 -0.25 13.25 -17.68
C MET A 165 -1.55 12.44 -17.73
N LYS A 166 -1.85 11.87 -18.89
CA LYS A 166 -3.06 11.08 -19.12
C LYS A 166 -2.69 9.72 -19.69
N ALA A 167 -3.20 8.65 -19.06
CA ALA A 167 -2.97 7.29 -19.50
C ALA A 167 -3.88 6.94 -20.70
N PRO A 168 -3.53 5.93 -21.52
CA PRO A 168 -4.47 5.35 -22.45
C PRO A 168 -5.67 4.77 -21.70
N ALA A 169 -6.87 4.95 -22.24
CA ALA A 169 -8.09 4.42 -21.62
C ALA A 169 -8.18 2.88 -21.66
N THR A 170 -7.50 2.23 -22.62
CA THR A 170 -7.54 0.78 -22.79
C THR A 170 -6.62 0.06 -21.80
N VAL A 171 -7.07 -1.09 -21.30
CA VAL A 171 -6.29 -1.90 -20.34
C VAL A 171 -5.17 -2.69 -21.03
N ALA A 172 -5.39 -3.15 -22.27
CA ALA A 172 -4.44 -3.96 -23.03
C ALA A 172 -3.15 -3.22 -23.43
N ALA A 173 -3.15 -1.87 -23.41
CA ALA A 173 -2.01 -1.07 -23.79
C ALA A 173 -0.89 -1.04 -22.75
N VAL A 174 -1.13 -1.57 -21.54
CA VAL A 174 -0.14 -1.58 -20.45
C VAL A 174 0.02 -3.00 -19.90
N LYS A 175 1.27 -3.38 -19.62
CA LYS A 175 1.58 -4.72 -19.12
C LYS A 175 0.99 -4.91 -17.70
N PRO A 176 0.39 -6.07 -17.42
CA PRO A 176 0.04 -6.45 -16.05
C PRO A 176 1.25 -6.33 -15.12
N ASN A 177 1.05 -5.84 -13.88
CA ASN A 177 2.09 -5.68 -12.86
C ASN A 177 3.22 -4.67 -13.19
N SER A 178 3.05 -3.83 -14.22
CA SER A 178 3.94 -2.68 -14.45
C SER A 178 3.40 -1.40 -13.80
N GLY A 179 4.24 -0.37 -13.70
CA GLY A 179 3.71 0.99 -13.56
C GLY A 179 3.18 1.46 -14.91
N TRP A 180 2.38 2.53 -14.91
CA TRP A 180 2.16 3.35 -16.10
C TRP A 180 3.27 4.39 -16.21
N VAL A 181 3.52 5.16 -15.14
CA VAL A 181 4.69 6.05 -15.02
C VAL A 181 5.63 5.53 -13.93
N ASP A 182 6.82 5.09 -14.34
CA ASP A 182 7.85 4.56 -13.44
C ASP A 182 9.00 5.57 -13.28
N PHE A 183 9.41 5.83 -12.04
CA PHE A 183 10.63 6.55 -11.68
C PHE A 183 11.55 5.57 -10.96
N THR A 184 12.67 5.23 -11.59
CA THR A 184 13.48 4.07 -11.18
C THR A 184 14.94 4.45 -10.97
N ASN A 185 15.51 4.07 -9.82
CA ASN A 185 16.93 4.19 -9.48
C ASN A 185 17.47 5.62 -9.58
N LEU A 186 16.81 6.56 -8.89
CA LEU A 186 17.16 7.98 -8.91
C LEU A 186 17.77 8.43 -7.58
N ALA A 187 18.75 9.32 -7.63
CA ALA A 187 19.32 9.99 -6.47
C ALA A 187 19.16 11.50 -6.62
N ASP A 188 18.93 12.19 -5.51
CA ASP A 188 18.80 13.65 -5.46
C ASP A 188 17.76 14.18 -6.46
N PHE A 189 16.64 13.45 -6.58
CA PHE A 189 15.56 13.74 -7.51
C PHE A 189 14.46 14.58 -6.84
N THR A 190 13.96 15.57 -7.57
CA THR A 190 12.80 16.36 -7.14
C THR A 190 11.70 16.34 -8.19
N LEU A 191 10.46 16.05 -7.79
CA LEU A 191 9.27 16.24 -8.60
C LEU A 191 8.39 17.29 -7.95
N ASN A 192 8.31 18.45 -8.59
CA ASN A 192 7.43 19.56 -8.23
C ASN A 192 6.20 19.54 -9.14
N GLY A 193 5.09 19.08 -8.59
CA GLY A 193 3.85 18.84 -9.31
C GLY A 193 3.05 20.10 -9.64
N ASN A 194 3.15 21.16 -8.84
CA ASN A 194 2.31 22.36 -8.94
C ASN A 194 0.81 22.08 -9.16
N GLY A 195 0.28 20.99 -8.59
CA GLY A 195 -1.11 20.54 -8.77
C GLY A 195 -1.36 19.66 -10.00
N ALA A 196 -0.32 19.24 -10.72
CA ALA A 196 -0.42 18.37 -11.89
C ALA A 196 -1.11 17.03 -11.56
N ILE A 197 -1.91 16.57 -12.52
CA ILE A 197 -2.70 15.35 -12.41
C ILE A 197 -2.08 14.23 -13.25
N PHE A 198 -2.01 13.04 -12.68
CA PHE A 198 -1.75 11.77 -13.36
C PHE A 198 -3.09 11.01 -13.46
N ASP A 199 -3.77 11.12 -14.59
CA ASP A 199 -5.08 10.48 -14.83
C ASP A 199 -4.90 9.08 -15.40
N GLY A 200 -5.18 8.07 -14.57
CA GLY A 200 -5.02 6.66 -14.91
C GLY A 200 -6.15 6.07 -15.77
N GLN A 201 -7.25 6.77 -16.02
CA GLN A 201 -8.38 6.30 -16.84
C GLN A 201 -8.90 4.89 -16.46
N GLY A 202 -9.07 4.66 -15.15
CA GLY A 202 -9.31 3.33 -14.56
C GLY A 202 -10.72 2.74 -14.67
N SER A 203 -11.72 3.51 -15.06
CA SER A 203 -13.13 3.10 -14.98
C SER A 203 -13.49 1.84 -15.77
N LEU A 204 -12.83 1.60 -16.91
CA LEU A 204 -12.99 0.36 -17.67
C LEU A 204 -12.32 -0.83 -16.98
N ALA A 205 -11.20 -0.60 -16.29
CA ALA A 205 -10.46 -1.64 -15.58
C ALA A 205 -11.25 -2.13 -14.35
N TRP A 206 -11.87 -1.23 -13.59
CA TRP A 206 -12.67 -1.60 -12.41
C TRP A 206 -13.86 -2.49 -12.76
N LYS A 207 -14.53 -2.22 -13.89
CA LYS A 207 -15.64 -3.06 -14.39
C LYS A 207 -15.20 -4.46 -14.80
N ALA A 208 -13.94 -4.62 -15.21
CA ALA A 208 -13.36 -5.89 -15.62
C ALA A 208 -12.67 -6.63 -14.46
N ASN A 209 -12.54 -6.01 -13.28
CA ASN A 209 -11.87 -6.61 -12.14
C ASN A 209 -12.76 -7.70 -11.51
N ASP A 210 -12.35 -8.96 -11.64
CA ASP A 210 -13.00 -10.13 -11.07
C ASP A 210 -12.18 -10.80 -9.95
N CYS A 211 -11.22 -10.09 -9.36
CA CYS A 211 -10.32 -10.54 -8.30
C CYS A 211 -11.05 -11.32 -7.20
N ALA A 212 -12.18 -10.81 -6.71
CA ALA A 212 -12.96 -11.46 -5.66
C ALA A 212 -13.53 -12.84 -6.08
N LYS A 213 -13.67 -13.11 -7.38
CA LYS A 213 -14.15 -14.39 -7.94
C LYS A 213 -13.01 -15.31 -8.36
N THR A 214 -11.92 -14.76 -8.88
CA THR A 214 -10.85 -15.54 -9.52
C THR A 214 -9.58 -15.65 -8.67
N GLY A 215 -9.44 -14.85 -7.63
CA GLY A 215 -8.21 -14.67 -6.85
C GLY A 215 -7.09 -13.96 -7.62
N LYS A 216 -7.32 -13.55 -8.88
CA LYS A 216 -6.33 -12.93 -9.76
C LYS A 216 -6.41 -11.40 -9.67
N CYS A 217 -5.81 -10.85 -8.63
CA CYS A 217 -5.94 -9.42 -8.28
C CYS A 217 -4.85 -8.51 -8.89
N ASN A 218 -3.83 -9.11 -9.51
CA ASN A 218 -2.60 -8.43 -9.93
C ASN A 218 -2.45 -8.45 -11.46
N SER A 219 -3.46 -7.97 -12.18
CA SER A 219 -3.48 -8.00 -13.65
C SER A 219 -3.46 -6.62 -14.30
N LEU A 220 -3.42 -5.55 -13.50
CA LEU A 220 -3.59 -4.17 -13.95
C LEU A 220 -2.35 -3.32 -13.61
N PRO A 221 -2.09 -2.23 -14.35
CA PRO A 221 -0.95 -1.36 -14.05
C PRO A 221 -1.22 -0.43 -12.87
N ILE A 222 -0.15 -0.15 -12.14
CA ILE A 222 -0.11 0.85 -11.06
C ILE A 222 0.08 2.23 -11.70
N ASN A 223 -0.58 3.28 -11.20
CA ASN A 223 -0.53 4.58 -11.88
C ASN A 223 0.88 5.18 -11.88
N ILE A 224 1.48 5.31 -10.71
CA ILE A 224 2.81 5.90 -10.51
C ILE A 224 3.65 4.99 -9.62
N ARG A 225 4.92 4.75 -9.96
CA ARG A 225 5.84 4.03 -9.08
C ARG A 225 7.14 4.79 -8.90
N PHE A 226 7.56 4.89 -7.66
CA PHE A 226 8.87 5.34 -7.24
C PHE A 226 9.63 4.13 -6.72
N THR A 227 10.63 3.67 -7.46
CA THR A 227 11.42 2.50 -7.11
C THR A 227 12.89 2.84 -7.00
N GLY A 228 13.51 2.59 -5.85
CA GLY A 228 14.96 2.83 -5.71
C GLY A 228 15.35 4.31 -5.63
N LEU A 229 14.46 5.19 -5.14
CA LEU A 229 14.79 6.61 -4.97
C LEU A 229 15.61 6.84 -3.69
N THR A 230 16.63 7.68 -3.78
CA THR A 230 17.44 8.10 -2.63
C THR A 230 17.48 9.63 -2.51
N ASN A 231 17.33 10.17 -1.30
CA ASN A 231 17.41 11.62 -1.03
C ASN A 231 16.49 12.45 -1.95
N SER A 232 15.23 12.04 -2.09
CA SER A 232 14.34 12.58 -3.12
C SER A 232 13.07 13.20 -2.53
N LYS A 233 12.48 14.14 -3.27
CA LYS A 233 11.26 14.86 -2.84
C LYS A 233 10.18 14.86 -3.94
N ILE A 234 8.96 14.51 -3.58
CA ILE A 234 7.80 14.48 -4.47
C ILE A 234 6.73 15.38 -3.86
N ILE A 235 6.32 16.42 -4.58
CA ILE A 235 5.50 17.50 -4.03
C ILE A 235 4.30 17.78 -4.91
N GLY A 236 3.10 17.85 -4.32
CA GLY A 236 1.97 18.54 -4.94
C GLY A 236 1.48 17.92 -6.25
N ILE A 237 1.54 16.60 -6.38
CA ILE A 237 0.91 15.85 -7.48
C ILE A 237 -0.39 15.21 -7.04
N THR A 238 -1.29 15.01 -7.99
CA THR A 238 -2.52 14.24 -7.79
C THR A 238 -2.55 13.03 -8.72
N SER A 239 -2.85 11.85 -8.20
CA SER A 239 -3.11 10.64 -8.99
C SER A 239 -4.60 10.34 -8.97
N THR A 240 -5.24 10.31 -10.15
CA THR A 240 -6.70 10.08 -10.26
C THR A 240 -7.00 8.84 -11.07
N ASN A 241 -8.12 8.20 -10.76
CA ASN A 241 -8.68 7.09 -11.53
C ASN A 241 -7.65 6.00 -11.89
N SER A 242 -6.85 5.53 -10.94
CA SER A 242 -5.87 4.47 -11.23
C SER A 242 -6.57 3.18 -11.65
N LYS A 243 -5.95 2.39 -12.53
CA LYS A 243 -6.42 1.05 -12.89
C LYS A 243 -6.20 0.03 -11.76
N LEU A 244 -5.20 0.24 -10.92
CA LEU A 244 -4.88 -0.54 -9.72
C LEU A 244 -4.42 0.43 -8.62
N PHE A 245 -3.30 0.17 -7.94
CA PHE A 245 -2.75 1.09 -6.93
C PHE A 245 -2.44 2.45 -7.56
N HIS A 246 -2.64 3.52 -6.83
CA HIS A 246 -2.34 4.85 -7.32
C HIS A 246 -0.85 5.17 -7.26
N MET A 247 -0.16 4.76 -6.19
CA MET A 247 1.23 5.09 -5.98
C MET A 247 1.98 3.99 -5.22
N ASN A 248 3.13 3.58 -5.75
CA ASN A 248 4.07 2.72 -5.03
C ASN A 248 5.34 3.49 -4.67
N VAL A 249 5.82 3.31 -3.44
CA VAL A 249 7.12 3.79 -2.93
C VAL A 249 7.88 2.55 -2.45
N LEU A 250 8.77 2.04 -3.30
CA LEU A 250 9.43 0.76 -3.10
C LEU A 250 10.95 0.90 -3.11
N ASN A 251 11.63 0.23 -2.20
CA ASN A 251 13.11 0.22 -2.14
C ASN A 251 13.71 1.63 -2.03
N CYS A 252 13.00 2.57 -1.40
CA CYS A 252 13.39 3.98 -1.33
C CYS A 252 14.12 4.30 -0.02
N LYS A 253 14.99 5.31 -0.03
CA LYS A 253 15.73 5.77 1.15
C LYS A 253 15.71 7.28 1.26
N ASN A 254 15.33 7.82 2.42
CA ASN A 254 15.28 9.25 2.66
C ASN A 254 14.43 9.99 1.59
N VAL A 255 13.15 9.63 1.51
CA VAL A 255 12.20 10.18 0.52
C VAL A 255 11.07 10.90 1.23
N THR A 256 10.76 12.12 0.79
CA THR A 256 9.62 12.88 1.30
C THR A 256 8.56 13.06 0.22
N LEU A 257 7.33 12.67 0.54
CA LEU A 257 6.14 12.91 -0.24
C LEU A 257 5.29 13.96 0.49
N GLU A 258 5.01 15.08 -0.17
CA GLU A 258 4.35 16.22 0.44
C GLU A 258 3.14 16.67 -0.40
N ASN A 259 1.99 16.89 0.25
CA ASN A 259 0.77 17.39 -0.37
C ASN A 259 0.29 16.54 -1.56
N ILE A 260 0.34 15.21 -1.41
CA ILE A 260 -0.11 14.26 -2.43
C ILE A 260 -1.64 14.17 -2.42
N GLY A 261 -2.26 14.25 -3.60
CA GLY A 261 -3.68 13.97 -3.81
C GLY A 261 -3.91 12.59 -4.42
N ILE A 262 -4.86 11.82 -3.89
CA ILE A 262 -5.39 10.61 -4.51
C ILE A 262 -6.90 10.75 -4.62
N ASP A 263 -7.44 10.60 -5.83
CA ASP A 263 -8.88 10.72 -6.09
C ASP A 263 -9.40 9.60 -6.99
N ALA A 264 -10.12 8.67 -6.37
CA ALA A 264 -10.89 7.63 -7.03
C ALA A 264 -12.16 7.34 -6.22
N PRO A 265 -13.23 6.84 -6.86
CA PRO A 265 -14.49 6.60 -6.17
C PRO A 265 -14.40 5.32 -5.30
N PRO A 266 -15.23 5.16 -4.26
CA PRO A 266 -15.14 4.04 -3.32
C PRO A 266 -15.33 2.65 -3.96
N GLU A 267 -16.00 2.56 -5.10
CA GLU A 267 -16.18 1.32 -5.86
C GLU A 267 -14.97 0.94 -6.74
N SER A 268 -13.91 1.75 -6.74
CA SER A 268 -12.68 1.45 -7.50
C SER A 268 -11.88 0.33 -6.83
N LEU A 269 -12.21 -0.91 -7.20
CA LEU A 269 -11.66 -2.11 -6.57
C LEU A 269 -10.13 -2.20 -6.67
N ASN A 270 -9.47 -2.52 -5.54
CA ASN A 270 -8.02 -2.74 -5.43
C ASN A 270 -7.17 -1.53 -5.86
N THR A 271 -7.64 -0.32 -5.52
CA THR A 271 -6.94 0.93 -5.87
C THR A 271 -6.20 1.55 -4.69
N ASP A 272 -5.42 0.76 -3.92
CA ASP A 272 -4.63 1.30 -2.79
C ASP A 272 -4.02 2.68 -3.12
N GLY A 273 -4.15 3.63 -2.20
CA GLY A 273 -3.70 5.00 -2.42
C GLY A 273 -2.18 5.06 -2.54
N ILE A 274 -1.49 4.95 -1.41
CA ILE A 274 -0.03 5.01 -1.36
C ILE A 274 0.51 3.74 -0.67
N HIS A 275 1.10 2.86 -1.46
CA HIS A 275 1.75 1.65 -0.97
C HIS A 275 3.24 1.89 -0.73
N ILE A 276 3.70 1.70 0.51
CA ILE A 276 5.09 1.91 0.92
C ILE A 276 5.67 0.56 1.36
N GLY A 277 6.79 0.14 0.77
CA GLY A 277 7.43 -1.14 1.09
C GLY A 277 8.94 -1.11 0.90
N ARG A 278 9.67 -1.90 1.69
CA ARG A 278 11.13 -2.06 1.62
C ARG A 278 11.88 -0.73 1.61
N SER A 279 11.36 0.26 2.33
CA SER A 279 11.84 1.65 2.26
C SER A 279 12.24 2.16 3.65
N VAL A 280 13.29 2.98 3.71
CA VAL A 280 13.86 3.46 4.97
C VAL A 280 13.88 4.98 5.02
N GLY A 281 13.28 5.57 6.05
CA GLY A 281 13.25 7.04 6.21
C GLY A 281 12.33 7.69 5.19
N VAL A 282 11.08 7.23 5.11
CA VAL A 282 10.06 7.84 4.25
C VAL A 282 9.18 8.76 5.10
N ASN A 283 8.92 9.97 4.59
CA ASN A 283 7.98 10.91 5.19
C ASN A 283 6.82 11.15 4.22
N LEU A 284 5.59 10.85 4.64
CA LEU A 284 4.36 11.18 3.93
C LEU A 284 3.61 12.25 4.71
N ILE A 285 3.52 13.46 4.16
CA ILE A 285 3.03 14.64 4.88
C ILE A 285 1.91 15.31 4.08
N GLY A 286 0.77 15.56 4.73
CA GLY A 286 -0.28 16.42 4.16
C GLY A 286 -1.08 15.79 3.01
N ALA A 287 -1.09 14.47 2.88
CA ALA A 287 -1.79 13.80 1.80
C ALA A 287 -3.31 13.78 1.99
N LYS A 288 -4.06 13.81 0.89
CA LYS A 288 -5.52 13.64 0.86
C LYS A 288 -5.87 12.47 -0.04
N VAL A 289 -6.52 11.46 0.52
CA VAL A 289 -6.70 10.17 -0.15
C VAL A 289 -8.16 9.73 -0.16
N LYS A 290 -8.68 9.52 -1.37
CA LYS A 290 -9.96 8.87 -1.65
C LYS A 290 -9.74 7.71 -2.60
N THR A 291 -10.16 6.52 -2.22
CA THR A 291 -9.90 5.27 -2.94
C THR A 291 -10.98 4.24 -2.61
N GLY A 292 -11.00 3.11 -3.34
CA GLY A 292 -11.74 1.91 -2.98
C GLY A 292 -10.98 0.90 -2.10
N ASP A 293 -9.72 1.15 -1.72
CA ASP A 293 -8.93 0.23 -0.86
C ASP A 293 -8.12 0.98 0.23
N ASP A 294 -7.01 0.41 0.72
CA ASP A 294 -6.17 1.02 1.76
C ASP A 294 -5.70 2.42 1.32
N CYS A 295 -5.93 3.45 2.14
CA CYS A 295 -5.44 4.81 1.86
C CYS A 295 -3.92 4.85 1.83
N VAL A 296 -3.32 4.21 2.83
CA VAL A 296 -1.87 3.98 2.93
C VAL A 296 -1.68 2.53 3.36
N SER A 297 -0.98 1.74 2.55
CA SER A 297 -0.61 0.37 2.88
C SER A 297 0.90 0.25 3.07
N ILE A 298 1.33 -0.39 4.17
CA ILE A 298 2.73 -0.45 4.61
C ILE A 298 3.19 -1.91 4.54
N GLY A 299 4.00 -2.23 3.55
CA GLY A 299 4.57 -3.55 3.31
C GLY A 299 5.85 -3.83 4.12
N ASP A 300 6.35 -5.05 3.94
CA ASP A 300 7.56 -5.57 4.57
C ASP A 300 8.79 -4.68 4.31
N GLY A 301 9.78 -4.74 5.19
CA GLY A 301 11.04 -3.99 5.06
C GLY A 301 10.94 -2.48 5.20
N THR A 302 9.78 -1.96 5.63
CA THR A 302 9.60 -0.54 5.89
C THR A 302 10.19 -0.17 7.26
N GLU A 303 11.12 0.78 7.28
CA GLU A 303 11.76 1.25 8.50
C GLU A 303 11.75 2.79 8.61
N ASN A 304 11.49 3.32 9.81
CA ASN A 304 11.50 4.76 10.08
C ASN A 304 10.56 5.53 9.14
N LEU A 305 9.28 5.16 9.14
CA LEU A 305 8.22 5.78 8.35
C LEU A 305 7.44 6.78 9.21
N ILE A 306 7.25 8.00 8.70
CA ILE A 306 6.31 8.98 9.25
C ILE A 306 5.16 9.18 8.26
N VAL A 307 3.93 9.00 8.74
CA VAL A 307 2.71 9.40 8.06
C VAL A 307 2.04 10.47 8.92
N GLU A 308 2.05 11.72 8.46
CA GLU A 308 1.58 12.86 9.25
C GLU A 308 0.59 13.72 8.48
N ASN A 309 -0.46 14.19 9.18
CA ASN A 309 -1.44 15.13 8.63
C ASN A 309 -2.14 14.59 7.37
N VAL A 310 -2.49 13.30 7.36
CA VAL A 310 -3.19 12.67 6.23
C VAL A 310 -4.70 12.68 6.47
N GLU A 311 -5.44 13.10 5.44
CA GLU A 311 -6.89 12.94 5.35
C GLU A 311 -7.20 11.71 4.49
N CYS A 312 -7.78 10.68 5.09
CA CYS A 312 -8.08 9.41 4.45
C CYS A 312 -9.59 9.17 4.46
N GLY A 313 -10.19 8.92 3.30
CA GLY A 313 -11.61 8.59 3.25
C GLY A 313 -12.36 9.10 2.03
N PRO A 314 -13.11 8.25 1.32
CA PRO A 314 -13.41 6.84 1.64
C PRO A 314 -12.25 5.87 1.34
N GLY A 315 -12.37 4.61 1.76
CA GLY A 315 -11.36 3.54 1.57
C GLY A 315 -11.30 2.53 2.73
N HIS A 316 -10.16 1.87 2.92
CA HIS A 316 -9.93 0.86 3.97
C HIS A 316 -9.08 1.33 5.16
N GLY A 317 -8.68 2.60 5.18
CA GLY A 317 -7.90 3.18 6.28
C GLY A 317 -6.39 3.13 6.04
N ILE A 318 -5.62 3.20 7.13
CA ILE A 318 -4.15 3.12 7.11
C ILE A 318 -3.75 1.75 7.67
N ALA A 319 -3.09 0.94 6.85
CA ALA A 319 -2.82 -0.46 7.17
C ALA A 319 -1.32 -0.79 7.17
N VAL A 320 -0.84 -1.43 8.24
CA VAL A 320 0.41 -2.19 8.24
C VAL A 320 0.11 -3.63 7.81
N GLY A 321 0.75 -4.04 6.72
CA GLY A 321 0.60 -5.34 6.10
C GLY A 321 -0.22 -5.34 4.80
N SER A 322 -0.60 -6.51 4.29
CA SER A 322 -0.54 -7.79 4.99
C SER A 322 0.89 -8.32 5.12
N LEU A 323 1.27 -8.74 6.33
CA LEU A 323 2.57 -9.35 6.60
C LEU A 323 2.46 -10.87 6.74
N GLY A 324 3.52 -11.58 6.40
CA GLY A 324 3.64 -13.03 6.54
C GLY A 324 3.03 -13.82 5.39
N ARG A 325 2.80 -13.20 4.22
CA ARG A 325 2.33 -13.94 3.02
C ARG A 325 3.49 -14.68 2.36
N TYR A 326 4.65 -14.03 2.30
CA TYR A 326 5.82 -14.52 1.56
C TYR A 326 6.95 -14.96 2.49
N PRO A 327 7.78 -15.92 2.06
CA PRO A 327 9.01 -16.23 2.77
C PRO A 327 9.99 -15.04 2.69
N ASN A 328 10.81 -14.88 3.73
CA ASN A 328 11.89 -13.88 3.80
C ASN A 328 11.45 -12.41 3.75
N GLU A 329 10.18 -12.12 4.09
CA GLU A 329 9.73 -10.74 4.31
C GLU A 329 10.63 -10.04 5.34
N GLN A 330 11.02 -8.81 5.02
CA GLN A 330 11.88 -8.01 5.90
C GLN A 330 11.08 -7.38 7.05
N PRO A 331 11.70 -7.11 8.21
CA PRO A 331 11.00 -6.50 9.34
C PRO A 331 10.35 -5.15 9.00
N VAL A 332 9.21 -4.86 9.62
CA VAL A 332 8.63 -3.51 9.65
C VAL A 332 8.95 -2.90 11.02
N ARG A 333 9.61 -1.74 11.07
CA ARG A 333 9.98 -1.12 12.35
C ARG A 333 9.96 0.41 12.35
N GLY A 334 9.55 1.01 13.47
CA GLY A 334 9.60 2.47 13.60
C GLY A 334 8.63 3.17 12.66
N VAL A 335 7.35 2.78 12.73
CA VAL A 335 6.27 3.41 11.97
C VAL A 335 5.53 4.36 12.90
N THR A 336 5.39 5.62 12.52
CA THR A 336 4.57 6.61 13.24
C THR A 336 3.51 7.17 12.31
N VAL A 337 2.24 6.98 12.66
CA VAL A 337 1.08 7.57 11.99
C VAL A 337 0.45 8.55 12.95
N ARG A 338 0.40 9.84 12.58
CA ARG A 338 -0.11 10.87 13.50
C ARG A 338 -0.84 12.04 12.87
N LYS A 339 -1.69 12.68 13.67
CA LYS A 339 -2.47 13.88 13.27
C LYS A 339 -3.35 13.62 12.03
N CYS A 340 -3.87 12.41 11.89
CA CYS A 340 -4.67 12.03 10.73
C CYS A 340 -6.17 12.20 11.00
N LEU A 341 -6.92 12.51 9.94
CA LEU A 341 -8.37 12.40 9.89
C LEU A 341 -8.71 11.19 9.02
N ILE A 342 -9.40 10.20 9.59
CA ILE A 342 -9.86 9.02 8.86
C ILE A 342 -11.39 9.03 8.88
N LYS A 343 -12.01 9.03 7.70
CA LYS A 343 -13.46 9.20 7.58
C LYS A 343 -14.11 8.26 6.57
N ASN A 344 -15.30 7.75 6.88
CA ASN A 344 -16.09 6.91 5.97
C ASN A 344 -15.28 5.74 5.37
N THR A 345 -14.42 5.13 6.18
CA THR A 345 -13.59 3.98 5.79
C THR A 345 -14.04 2.71 6.50
N SER A 346 -13.70 1.55 5.93
CA SER A 346 -13.99 0.26 6.57
C SER A 346 -13.13 0.02 7.82
N ASN A 347 -11.93 0.59 7.89
CA ASN A 347 -11.08 0.56 9.07
C ASN A 347 -10.41 1.91 9.30
N GLY A 348 -10.01 2.17 10.54
CA GLY A 348 -9.20 3.33 10.89
C GLY A 348 -7.73 3.01 10.68
N VAL A 349 -7.07 2.65 11.78
CA VAL A 349 -5.70 2.13 11.78
C VAL A 349 -5.71 0.62 11.98
N ARG A 350 -4.96 -0.09 11.14
CA ARG A 350 -5.01 -1.55 11.06
C ARG A 350 -3.62 -2.17 10.99
N ILE A 351 -3.42 -3.30 11.67
CA ILE A 351 -2.29 -4.22 11.44
C ILE A 351 -2.87 -5.57 11.01
N LYS A 352 -2.46 -6.10 9.86
CA LYS A 352 -2.97 -7.37 9.29
C LYS A 352 -1.83 -8.36 9.01
N THR A 353 -1.92 -9.57 9.56
CA THR A 353 -0.92 -10.65 9.32
C THR A 353 -1.58 -11.97 8.97
N TRP A 354 -0.97 -12.72 8.05
CA TRP A 354 -1.53 -13.97 7.55
C TRP A 354 -1.44 -15.12 8.57
N PRO A 355 -2.47 -15.99 8.66
CA PRO A 355 -2.38 -17.26 9.36
C PRO A 355 -1.44 -18.22 8.61
N GLY A 356 -0.77 -19.09 9.36
CA GLY A 356 0.21 -20.04 8.80
C GLY A 356 1.43 -19.39 8.14
N SER A 357 1.73 -18.14 8.52
CA SER A 357 2.83 -17.37 7.94
C SER A 357 4.21 -17.99 8.23
N PRO A 358 5.22 -17.71 7.39
CA PRO A 358 6.61 -17.74 7.81
C PRO A 358 6.85 -16.81 9.03
N PRO A 359 7.94 -17.02 9.79
CA PRO A 359 8.33 -16.07 10.84
C PRO A 359 8.58 -14.68 10.26
N GLY A 360 8.13 -13.64 10.96
CA GLY A 360 8.30 -12.24 10.58
C GLY A 360 8.22 -11.32 11.79
N ILE A 361 8.55 -10.04 11.63
CA ILE A 361 8.58 -9.06 12.73
C ILE A 361 7.94 -7.76 12.29
N ALA A 362 7.04 -7.23 13.11
CA ALA A 362 6.60 -5.84 13.06
C ALA A 362 6.64 -5.24 14.47
N SER A 363 7.41 -4.17 14.65
CA SER A 363 7.61 -3.58 15.97
C SER A 363 7.78 -2.07 15.99
N ASN A 364 7.62 -1.46 17.16
CA ASN A 364 7.74 0.00 17.35
C ASN A 364 6.82 0.75 16.38
N ILE A 365 5.52 0.52 16.53
CA ILE A 365 4.47 1.11 15.68
C ILE A 365 3.60 2.02 16.56
N ILE A 366 3.46 3.27 16.16
CA ILE A 366 2.73 4.29 16.90
C ILE A 366 1.63 4.85 16.02
N PHE A 367 0.40 4.79 16.50
CA PHE A 367 -0.76 5.49 15.95
C PHE A 367 -1.20 6.53 16.99
N GLU A 368 -1.03 7.82 16.72
CA GLU A 368 -1.33 8.87 17.70
C GLU A 368 -2.05 10.09 17.15
N ASP A 369 -2.88 10.72 17.99
CA ASP A 369 -3.61 11.96 17.64
C ASP A 369 -4.46 11.81 16.36
N ILE A 370 -5.28 10.76 16.32
CA ILE A 370 -6.10 10.42 15.15
C ILE A 370 -7.57 10.71 15.44
N THR A 371 -8.22 11.41 14.51
CA THR A 371 -9.68 11.63 14.54
C THR A 371 -10.36 10.68 13.57
N MET A 372 -11.38 9.98 14.07
CA MET A 372 -12.20 9.04 13.33
C MET A 372 -13.57 9.67 13.07
N ASP A 373 -14.07 9.60 11.84
CA ASP A 373 -15.40 10.08 11.48
C ASP A 373 -16.15 9.03 10.68
N ASN A 374 -17.10 8.35 11.33
CA ASN A 374 -17.91 7.31 10.70
C ASN A 374 -17.05 6.18 10.10
N VAL A 375 -16.13 5.65 10.91
CA VAL A 375 -15.20 4.57 10.50
C VAL A 375 -15.69 3.23 11.02
N SER A 376 -15.79 2.18 10.21
CA SER A 376 -16.43 0.92 10.64
C SER A 376 -15.70 0.21 11.76
N THR A 377 -14.38 -0.03 11.63
CA THR A 377 -13.53 -0.51 12.74
C THR A 377 -12.33 0.43 12.95
N PRO A 378 -12.44 1.46 13.81
CA PRO A 378 -11.40 2.45 14.06
C PRO A 378 -10.01 1.88 14.43
N ILE A 379 -9.93 0.89 15.32
CA ILE A 379 -8.66 0.29 15.76
C ILE A 379 -8.72 -1.22 15.54
N LEU A 380 -7.80 -1.74 14.71
CA LEU A 380 -7.77 -3.15 14.37
C LEU A 380 -6.36 -3.76 14.42
N ILE A 381 -6.20 -4.85 15.16
CA ILE A 381 -5.13 -5.83 14.94
C ILE A 381 -5.80 -7.13 14.53
N ASP A 382 -5.38 -7.68 13.38
CA ASP A 382 -5.91 -8.92 12.83
C ASP A 382 -4.78 -9.87 12.42
N GLN A 383 -4.41 -10.77 13.34
CA GLN A 383 -3.45 -11.85 13.04
C GLN A 383 -4.10 -13.12 12.45
N GLU A 384 -5.38 -13.03 12.08
CA GLU A 384 -6.13 -14.09 11.38
C GLU A 384 -6.61 -13.62 10.00
N TYR A 385 -5.92 -12.64 9.41
CA TYR A 385 -6.28 -12.01 8.15
C TYR A 385 -6.34 -13.04 7.00
N CYS A 386 -7.56 -13.27 6.48
CA CYS A 386 -7.86 -14.32 5.51
C CYS A 386 -8.76 -13.80 4.38
N PRO A 387 -8.28 -12.86 3.55
CA PRO A 387 -9.10 -12.31 2.48
C PRO A 387 -9.51 -13.41 1.50
N TYR A 388 -10.78 -13.40 1.10
CA TYR A 388 -11.38 -14.36 0.16
C TYR A 388 -11.31 -15.83 0.60
N ALA A 389 -11.11 -16.08 1.91
CA ALA A 389 -10.88 -17.41 2.47
C ALA A 389 -9.66 -18.17 1.87
N ASP A 390 -8.77 -17.49 1.15
CA ASP A 390 -7.55 -18.07 0.54
C ASP A 390 -6.37 -18.03 1.51
N CYS A 391 -6.50 -18.73 2.63
CA CYS A 391 -5.47 -18.77 3.67
C CYS A 391 -5.42 -20.13 4.39
N LYS A 392 -4.38 -20.33 5.21
CA LYS A 392 -4.27 -21.49 6.11
C LYS A 392 -5.05 -21.25 7.41
N ALA A 393 -6.37 -21.11 7.31
CA ALA A 393 -7.24 -20.83 8.46
C ALA A 393 -7.01 -21.83 9.61
N GLY A 394 -7.07 -21.34 10.85
CA GLY A 394 -6.79 -22.13 12.05
C GLY A 394 -5.31 -22.42 12.33
N VAL A 395 -4.39 -22.12 11.40
CA VAL A 395 -2.95 -22.17 11.65
C VAL A 395 -2.49 -20.80 12.15
N PRO A 396 -1.91 -20.69 13.37
CA PRO A 396 -1.56 -19.37 13.92
C PRO A 396 -0.55 -18.62 13.06
N SER A 397 -0.67 -17.29 12.99
CA SER A 397 0.38 -16.44 12.42
C SER A 397 1.67 -16.53 13.24
N LYS A 398 2.82 -16.52 12.56
CA LYS A 398 4.16 -16.49 13.16
C LYS A 398 4.82 -15.10 13.06
N VAL A 399 4.09 -14.08 12.61
CA VAL A 399 4.57 -12.71 12.64
C VAL A 399 4.51 -12.21 14.09
N LYS A 400 5.67 -11.85 14.64
CA LYS A 400 5.77 -11.27 15.98
C LYS A 400 5.43 -9.79 15.93
N LEU A 401 4.37 -9.41 16.64
CA LEU A 401 3.99 -8.02 16.87
C LEU A 401 4.46 -7.57 18.26
N SER A 402 5.25 -6.49 18.33
CA SER A 402 5.64 -5.90 19.61
C SER A 402 5.66 -4.38 19.62
N ASP A 403 5.46 -3.79 20.79
CA ASP A 403 5.62 -2.34 21.00
C ASP A 403 4.73 -1.53 20.06
N VAL A 404 3.43 -1.82 20.12
CA VAL A 404 2.39 -1.15 19.33
C VAL A 404 1.61 -0.23 20.25
N THR A 405 1.56 1.05 19.92
CA THR A 405 0.84 2.05 20.73
C THR A 405 -0.27 2.70 19.91
N PHE A 406 -1.48 2.70 20.46
CA PHE A 406 -2.59 3.53 20.00
C PHE A 406 -2.85 4.60 21.06
N LYS A 407 -2.76 5.88 20.69
CA LYS A 407 -2.81 6.98 21.65
C LYS A 407 -3.64 8.15 21.15
N ASN A 408 -4.45 8.75 22.02
CA ASN A 408 -5.23 9.95 21.71
C ASN A 408 -6.10 9.78 20.44
N ILE A 409 -6.76 8.62 20.31
CA ILE A 409 -7.64 8.33 19.17
C ILE A 409 -9.07 8.60 19.58
N LYS A 410 -9.76 9.47 18.83
CA LYS A 410 -11.12 9.92 19.18
C LYS A 410 -12.06 9.98 17.97
N GLY A 411 -13.36 10.00 18.23
CA GLY A 411 -14.38 10.28 17.23
C GLY A 411 -15.44 9.18 17.14
N THR A 412 -15.96 8.91 15.94
CA THR A 412 -17.14 8.05 15.74
C THR A 412 -16.82 6.77 14.99
N SER A 413 -17.41 5.67 15.47
CA SER A 413 -17.40 4.36 14.82
C SER A 413 -18.71 4.15 14.06
N ALA A 414 -18.64 3.63 12.84
CA ALA A 414 -19.81 3.28 12.03
C ALA A 414 -20.42 1.93 12.43
N THR A 415 -19.66 1.06 13.10
CA THR A 415 -20.17 -0.19 13.68
C THR A 415 -19.99 -0.23 15.19
N LYS A 416 -20.71 -1.12 15.87
CA LYS A 416 -20.59 -1.30 17.32
C LYS A 416 -19.16 -1.64 17.77
N THR A 417 -18.43 -2.48 17.05
CA THR A 417 -17.07 -2.90 17.44
C THR A 417 -16.05 -1.85 17.03
N ALA A 418 -15.71 -0.93 17.94
CA ALA A 418 -14.81 0.18 17.64
C ALA A 418 -13.32 -0.18 17.80
N VAL A 419 -13.02 -1.09 18.73
CA VAL A 419 -11.67 -1.60 18.99
C VAL A 419 -11.69 -3.11 18.86
N LYS A 420 -10.87 -3.66 17.97
CA LYS A 420 -10.82 -5.12 17.71
C LYS A 420 -9.38 -5.60 17.66
N LEU A 421 -8.96 -6.38 18.65
CA LEU A 421 -7.57 -6.84 18.80
C LEU A 421 -7.49 -8.36 18.81
N ILE A 422 -7.09 -8.96 17.68
CA ILE A 422 -6.92 -10.41 17.52
C ILE A 422 -5.44 -10.71 17.36
N CYS A 423 -4.83 -11.24 18.42
CA CYS A 423 -3.45 -11.70 18.39
C CYS A 423 -3.37 -13.21 18.15
N SER A 424 -2.25 -13.65 17.57
CA SER A 424 -1.98 -15.05 17.29
C SER A 424 -1.81 -15.83 18.59
N VAL A 425 -2.51 -16.98 18.71
CA VAL A 425 -2.29 -17.91 19.83
C VAL A 425 -0.88 -18.50 19.84
N GLY A 426 -0.25 -18.65 18.66
CA GLY A 426 1.07 -19.25 18.50
C GLY A 426 2.22 -18.23 18.59
N THR A 427 1.91 -16.93 18.45
CA THR A 427 2.88 -15.84 18.60
C THR A 427 2.15 -14.62 19.15
N PRO A 428 1.81 -14.62 20.46
CA PRO A 428 1.03 -13.54 21.06
C PRO A 428 1.70 -12.17 20.92
N CYS A 429 0.89 -11.12 20.71
CA CYS A 429 1.39 -9.76 20.70
C CYS A 429 2.00 -9.39 22.06
N THR A 430 3.09 -8.63 22.03
CA THR A 430 3.77 -8.16 23.25
C THR A 430 3.73 -6.64 23.34
N ASN A 431 3.46 -6.07 24.52
CA ASN A 431 3.49 -4.61 24.74
C ASN A 431 2.60 -3.82 23.74
N VAL A 432 1.33 -4.21 23.65
CA VAL A 432 0.31 -3.44 22.93
C VAL A 432 -0.37 -2.50 23.92
N ALA A 433 -0.31 -1.19 23.67
CA ALA A 433 -0.85 -0.16 24.55
C ALA A 433 -2.02 0.60 23.91
N LEU A 434 -3.06 0.86 24.70
CA LEU A 434 -4.16 1.78 24.38
C LEU A 434 -4.13 2.91 25.40
N ALA A 435 -4.01 4.15 24.94
CA ALA A 435 -3.95 5.32 25.80
C ALA A 435 -4.89 6.44 25.32
N ASN A 436 -5.77 6.93 26.19
CA ASN A 436 -6.70 8.02 25.87
C ASN A 436 -7.53 7.76 24.59
N ILE A 437 -8.29 6.66 24.60
CA ILE A 437 -9.20 6.30 23.51
C ILE A 437 -10.60 6.82 23.83
N ASN A 438 -11.21 7.51 22.86
CA ASN A 438 -12.59 8.02 22.96
C ASN A 438 -13.36 7.86 21.65
N LEU A 439 -13.85 6.65 21.42
CA LEU A 439 -14.61 6.23 20.25
C LEU A 439 -16.05 5.94 20.65
N VAL A 440 -17.00 6.59 19.97
CA VAL A 440 -18.43 6.42 20.24
C VAL A 440 -19.13 5.82 19.02
N HIS A 441 -20.09 4.95 19.28
CA HIS A 441 -21.04 4.47 18.28
C HIS A 441 -22.43 4.89 18.73
N ASN A 442 -23.15 5.57 17.84
CA ASN A 442 -24.51 6.08 18.09
C ASN A 442 -25.54 5.35 17.21
N GLY A 443 -25.17 4.21 16.63
CA GLY A 443 -26.06 3.41 15.81
C GLY A 443 -27.07 2.60 16.63
N PRO A 444 -28.01 1.92 15.96
CA PRO A 444 -29.09 1.17 16.60
C PRO A 444 -28.58 -0.05 17.40
N GLU A 445 -27.34 -0.48 17.17
CA GLU A 445 -26.70 -1.62 17.85
C GLU A 445 -26.23 -1.28 19.28
N GLY A 446 -26.32 0.00 19.66
CA GLY A 446 -25.97 0.50 20.98
C GLY A 446 -24.60 1.20 21.03
N PRO A 447 -24.03 1.43 22.23
CA PRO A 447 -22.73 2.08 22.38
C PRO A 447 -21.60 1.22 21.82
N ALA A 448 -20.48 1.87 21.51
CA ALA A 448 -19.28 1.19 21.03
C ALA A 448 -18.76 0.16 22.04
N VAL A 449 -18.11 -0.89 21.55
CA VAL A 449 -17.47 -1.93 22.37
C VAL A 449 -16.03 -2.19 21.92
N GLY A 450 -15.22 -2.70 22.85
CA GLY A 450 -13.91 -3.24 22.57
C GLY A 450 -13.92 -4.77 22.62
N ALA A 451 -13.42 -5.43 21.59
CA ALA A 451 -13.33 -6.88 21.50
C ALA A 451 -11.87 -7.33 21.38
N CYS A 452 -11.48 -8.37 22.12
CA CYS A 452 -10.11 -8.90 22.10
C CYS A 452 -10.08 -10.42 22.03
N ALA A 453 -9.01 -10.96 21.45
CA ALA A 453 -8.70 -12.39 21.46
C ALA A 453 -7.19 -12.60 21.67
N ASN A 454 -6.85 -13.53 22.57
CA ASN A 454 -5.49 -13.98 22.86
C ASN A 454 -4.52 -12.88 23.32
N MET A 455 -5.04 -11.79 23.89
CA MET A 455 -4.22 -10.67 24.33
C MET A 455 -4.94 -9.82 25.37
N LYS A 456 -4.14 -9.07 26.16
CA LYS A 456 -4.62 -8.04 27.07
C LYS A 456 -3.76 -6.79 26.85
N PRO A 457 -4.33 -5.65 26.43
CA PRO A 457 -3.56 -4.45 26.19
C PRO A 457 -3.18 -3.77 27.51
N VAL A 458 -2.09 -3.01 27.49
CA VAL A 458 -1.77 -2.05 28.55
C VAL A 458 -2.68 -0.84 28.36
N LEU A 459 -3.45 -0.50 29.40
CA LEU A 459 -4.40 0.61 29.35
C LEU A 459 -3.88 1.81 30.15
N THR A 460 -4.03 3.02 29.61
CA THR A 460 -3.67 4.25 30.34
C THR A 460 -4.64 5.39 29.99
N GLY A 461 -5.07 6.15 31.00
CA GLY A 461 -5.98 7.28 30.79
C GLY A 461 -7.39 6.84 30.39
N GLN A 462 -8.08 7.68 29.61
CA GLN A 462 -9.47 7.42 29.22
C GLN A 462 -9.58 6.23 28.26
N MET A 463 -10.58 5.37 28.48
CA MET A 463 -10.92 4.25 27.60
C MET A 463 -12.42 4.20 27.37
N ILE A 464 -12.86 4.85 26.30
CA ILE A 464 -14.22 4.78 25.77
C ILE A 464 -14.09 4.26 24.33
N PRO A 465 -14.64 3.09 23.98
CA PRO A 465 -15.26 2.13 24.90
C PRO A 465 -14.21 1.45 25.81
N PRO A 466 -14.63 0.79 26.91
CA PRO A 466 -13.74 -0.11 27.64
C PRO A 466 -13.15 -1.18 26.69
N ALA A 467 -11.86 -1.45 26.80
CA ALA A 467 -11.20 -2.45 25.98
C ALA A 467 -11.59 -3.87 26.41
N CYS A 468 -11.67 -4.79 25.43
CA CYS A 468 -11.82 -6.22 25.66
C CYS A 468 -13.07 -6.64 26.49
N THR A 469 -14.19 -5.95 26.34
CA THR A 469 -15.49 -6.34 26.92
C THR A 469 -16.14 -7.50 26.20
N GLU A 470 -15.74 -7.76 24.96
CA GLU A 470 -16.24 -8.85 24.13
C GLU A 470 -15.08 -9.74 23.61
N ILE A 471 -15.42 -10.95 23.17
CA ILE A 471 -14.48 -11.84 22.49
C ILE A 471 -14.42 -11.47 21.02
N ALA A 472 -13.25 -11.09 20.53
CA ALA A 472 -13.07 -10.79 19.11
C ALA A 472 -13.16 -12.07 18.27
N LYS A 473 -13.87 -11.99 17.15
CA LYS A 473 -13.93 -13.03 16.12
C LYS A 473 -13.26 -12.52 14.85
N PRO A 474 -12.59 -13.37 14.06
CA PRO A 474 -12.07 -12.99 12.75
C PRO A 474 -13.15 -12.34 11.88
N GLY A 475 -12.74 -11.42 11.00
CA GLY A 475 -13.64 -10.91 9.97
C GLY A 475 -13.97 -12.00 8.93
N PRO A 476 -15.08 -11.86 8.20
CA PRO A 476 -15.32 -12.65 7.00
C PRO A 476 -14.25 -12.42 5.92
#